data_AF-A0AAE9KPB1-F1
#
_entry.id   AF-A0AAE9KPB1-F1
#
_cell.length_a   1.000
_cell.length_b   1.000
_cell.length_c   1.000
_cell.angle_alpha   90.00
_cell.angle_beta   90.00
_cell.angle_gamma   90.00
#
_symmetry.space_group_name_H-M   'P 1'
#
loop_
_entity.id
_entity.type
_entity.pdbx_description
1 polymer ?
#
loop_
_entity_poly.entity_id
_entity_poly.type
_entity_poly.pdbx_seq_one_letter_code
_entity_poly.pdbx_strand_id
1 'polypeptide(L)'
;MNTFSISVLTLMASLVVAIAPVQAKGSQSEMDRLNQEYNDAQFCAALLNKLGGDENKKKASLALAEAKNIAPEIGNITADDFNESYRALEGIIKTADQNEMQQFTELCTKRW
;
A
#
# COMPACT_ATOMS: atom_id res chain seq x y z
N MET A 1 59.37 -9.49 38.94
CA MET A 1 59.02 -10.91 39.10
C MET A 1 58.49 -11.13 40.51
N ASN A 2 57.18 -11.33 40.65
CA ASN A 2 56.58 -12.43 41.42
C ASN A 2 55.03 -12.32 41.35
N THR A 3 54.45 -13.45 40.98
CA THR A 3 53.05 -13.84 40.79
C THR A 3 52.20 -13.72 42.06
N PHE A 4 50.87 -13.52 41.93
CA PHE A 4 49.86 -14.59 42.08
C PHE A 4 48.41 -14.06 41.90
N SER A 5 47.59 -14.95 41.32
CA SER A 5 46.17 -14.85 40.96
C SER A 5 45.19 -14.49 42.07
N ILE A 6 44.11 -13.80 41.71
CA ILE A 6 42.76 -14.09 42.22
C ILE A 6 41.78 -14.08 41.05
N SER A 7 41.26 -15.26 40.76
CA SER A 7 40.09 -15.48 39.91
C SER A 7 38.86 -14.86 40.57
N VAL A 8 38.13 -14.01 39.85
CA VAL A 8 36.71 -13.76 40.15
C VAL A 8 35.94 -13.99 38.86
N LEU A 9 35.42 -15.22 38.75
CA LEU A 9 34.22 -15.51 37.97
C LEU A 9 33.11 -14.60 38.53
N THR A 10 32.69 -13.59 37.76
CA THR A 10 31.45 -12.89 38.06
C THR A 10 30.37 -13.44 37.15
N LEU A 11 29.33 -13.95 37.80
CA LEU A 11 28.20 -14.66 37.27
C LEU A 11 27.49 -13.94 36.11
N MET A 12 27.08 -14.77 35.16
CA MET A 12 26.03 -14.55 34.18
C MET A 12 24.82 -13.85 34.80
N ALA A 13 24.58 -12.60 34.43
CA ALA A 13 23.24 -12.03 34.49
C ALA A 13 22.61 -12.25 33.12
N SER A 14 21.95 -13.40 32.96
CA SER A 14 21.10 -13.71 31.82
C SER A 14 19.95 -12.71 31.77
N LEU A 15 20.16 -11.60 31.07
CA LEU A 15 19.06 -10.74 30.62
C LEU A 15 18.41 -11.41 29.41
N VAL A 16 17.65 -12.48 29.66
CA VAL A 16 16.65 -12.93 28.70
C VAL A 16 15.50 -11.94 28.84
N VAL A 17 15.60 -10.81 28.14
CA VAL A 17 14.41 -10.07 27.76
C VAL A 17 13.63 -11.06 26.92
N ALA A 18 12.57 -11.62 27.50
CA ALA A 18 11.55 -12.31 26.74
C ALA A 18 10.94 -11.27 25.81
N ILE A 19 11.52 -11.13 24.62
CA ILE A 19 10.90 -10.47 23.49
C ILE A 19 9.78 -11.42 23.09
N ALA A 20 8.67 -11.38 23.83
CA ALA A 20 7.43 -11.92 23.35
C ALA A 20 7.19 -11.22 22.00
N PRO A 21 7.01 -11.96 20.89
CA PRO A 21 6.69 -11.35 19.62
C PRO A 21 5.34 -10.66 19.80
N VAL A 22 5.37 -9.34 20.04
CA VAL A 22 4.17 -8.51 20.02
C VAL A 22 3.57 -8.72 18.64
N GLN A 23 2.34 -9.23 18.65
CA GLN A 23 1.63 -9.69 17.47
C GLN A 23 1.41 -8.53 16.49
N ALA A 24 2.33 -8.35 15.52
CA ALA A 24 2.19 -7.43 14.39
C ALA A 24 1.23 -7.96 13.30
N LYS A 25 0.36 -8.93 13.63
CA LYS A 25 -0.61 -9.46 12.66
C LYS A 25 -1.70 -8.45 12.30
N GLY A 26 -2.01 -7.50 13.20
CA GLY A 26 -2.99 -6.44 12.92
C GLY A 26 -2.46 -5.31 12.04
N SER A 27 -1.15 -5.00 12.10
CA SER A 27 -0.56 -3.92 11.30
C SER A 27 -0.29 -4.35 9.86
N GLN A 28 0.19 -5.58 9.63
CA GLN A 28 0.48 -6.02 8.27
C GLN A 28 -0.81 -6.24 7.45
N SER A 29 -1.82 -6.90 8.02
CA SER A 29 -3.09 -7.14 7.31
C SER A 29 -3.81 -5.84 6.96
N GLU A 30 -3.69 -4.82 7.81
CA GLU A 30 -4.28 -3.51 7.55
C GLU A 30 -3.53 -2.77 6.44
N MET A 31 -2.20 -2.79 6.46
CA MET A 31 -1.39 -2.22 5.38
C MET A 31 -1.66 -2.92 4.04
N ASP A 32 -1.85 -4.25 4.04
CA ASP A 32 -2.19 -5.00 2.83
C ASP A 32 -3.58 -4.58 2.30
N ARG A 33 -4.56 -4.41 3.20
CA ARG A 33 -5.91 -3.91 2.86
C ARG A 33 -5.84 -2.50 2.25
N LEU A 34 -5.14 -1.58 2.89
CA LEU A 34 -5.00 -0.20 2.43
C LEU A 34 -4.26 -0.13 1.08
N ASN A 35 -3.21 -0.94 0.90
CA ASN A 35 -2.53 -1.03 -0.39
C ASN A 35 -3.47 -1.53 -1.49
N GLN A 36 -4.30 -2.53 -1.21
CA GLN A 36 -5.29 -3.00 -2.18
C GLN A 36 -6.31 -1.91 -2.51
N GLU A 37 -6.87 -1.23 -1.51
CA GLU A 37 -7.86 -0.16 -1.71
C GLU A 37 -7.29 1.03 -2.48
N TYR A 38 -6.05 1.43 -2.19
CA TYR A 38 -5.32 2.43 -2.95
C TYR A 38 -5.18 2.05 -4.43
N ASN A 39 -4.70 0.82 -4.69
CA ASN A 39 -4.49 0.33 -6.06
C ASN A 39 -5.81 0.20 -6.83
N ASP A 40 -6.86 -0.34 -6.21
CA ASP A 40 -8.19 -0.46 -6.79
C ASP A 40 -8.76 0.92 -7.15
N ALA A 41 -8.62 1.90 -6.25
CA ALA A 41 -9.11 3.25 -6.45
C ALA A 41 -8.38 3.97 -7.60
N GLN A 42 -7.04 3.88 -7.65
CA GLN A 42 -6.28 4.45 -8.77
C GLN A 42 -6.60 3.78 -10.10
N PHE A 43 -6.70 2.45 -10.11
CA PHE A 43 -7.04 1.69 -11.31
C PHE A 43 -8.43 2.09 -11.82
N CYS A 44 -9.44 2.14 -10.93
CA CYS A 44 -10.78 2.56 -11.32
C CYS A 44 -10.83 4.01 -11.81
N ALA A 45 -10.09 4.92 -11.19
CA ALA A 45 -10.01 6.31 -11.67
C ALA A 45 -9.47 6.37 -13.10
N ALA A 46 -8.37 5.67 -13.39
CA ALA A 46 -7.78 5.66 -14.72
C ALA A 46 -8.69 4.96 -15.76
N LEU A 47 -9.33 3.84 -15.40
CA LEU A 47 -10.24 3.11 -16.29
C LEU A 47 -11.47 3.95 -16.64
N LEU A 48 -12.13 4.52 -15.64
CA LEU A 48 -13.32 5.36 -15.83
C LEU A 48 -12.99 6.62 -16.66
N ASN A 49 -11.81 7.22 -16.46
CA ASN A 49 -11.34 8.31 -17.31
C ASN A 49 -11.13 7.88 -18.77
N LYS A 50 -10.58 6.67 -19.01
CA LYS A 50 -10.44 6.12 -20.37
C LYS A 50 -11.79 5.87 -21.04
N LEU A 51 -12.78 5.36 -20.31
CA LEU A 51 -14.13 5.11 -20.83
C LEU A 51 -14.84 6.41 -21.21
N GLY A 52 -14.56 7.50 -20.49
CA GLY A 52 -15.10 8.82 -20.80
C GLY A 52 -16.60 8.94 -20.50
N GLY A 53 -17.17 10.10 -20.83
CA GLY A 53 -18.53 10.48 -20.42
C GLY A 53 -18.58 11.15 -19.05
N ASP A 54 -19.57 12.02 -18.85
CA ASP A 54 -19.62 12.90 -17.67
C ASP A 54 -19.84 12.15 -16.37
N GLU A 55 -20.62 11.05 -16.40
CA GLU A 55 -20.83 10.21 -15.23
C GLU A 55 -19.53 9.51 -14.82
N ASN A 56 -18.83 8.88 -15.77
CA ASN A 56 -17.58 8.20 -15.48
C ASN A 56 -16.49 9.17 -15.01
N LYS A 57 -16.43 10.41 -15.54
CA LYS A 57 -15.52 11.44 -15.05
C LYS A 57 -15.79 11.83 -13.59
N LYS A 58 -17.06 11.90 -13.18
CA LYS A 58 -17.43 12.15 -11.78
C LYS A 58 -16.96 11.00 -10.88
N LYS A 59 -17.28 9.76 -11.27
CA LYS A 59 -16.85 8.55 -10.56
C LYS A 59 -15.34 8.42 -10.47
N ALA A 60 -14.63 8.72 -11.56
CA ALA A 60 -13.17 8.74 -11.60
C ALA A 60 -12.59 9.76 -10.62
N SER A 61 -13.21 10.93 -10.49
CA SER A 61 -12.80 11.96 -9.53
C SER A 61 -12.98 11.51 -8.08
N LEU A 62 -14.06 10.77 -7.77
CA LEU A 62 -14.30 10.19 -6.45
C LEU A 62 -13.27 9.09 -6.13
N ALA A 63 -13.02 8.19 -7.07
CA ALA A 63 -12.01 7.14 -6.93
C ALA A 63 -10.61 7.72 -6.72
N LEU A 64 -10.26 8.78 -7.47
CA LEU A 64 -8.96 9.44 -7.32
C LEU A 64 -8.83 10.16 -5.98
N ALA A 65 -9.92 10.73 -5.46
CA ALA A 65 -9.93 11.35 -4.14
C ALA A 65 -9.70 10.31 -3.04
N GLU A 66 -10.33 9.14 -3.12
CA GLU A 66 -10.07 8.04 -2.19
C GLU A 66 -8.60 7.60 -2.22
N ALA A 67 -8.05 7.36 -3.41
CA ALA A 67 -6.64 6.96 -3.53
C ALA A 67 -5.69 7.98 -2.86
N LYS A 68 -5.99 9.27 -2.98
CA LYS A 68 -5.21 10.35 -2.32
C LYS A 68 -5.36 10.35 -0.81
N ASN A 69 -6.53 9.97 -0.29
CA ASN A 69 -6.75 9.86 1.15
C ASN A 69 -5.95 8.70 1.75
N ILE A 70 -5.87 7.56 1.03
CA ILE A 70 -5.15 6.36 1.47
C ILE A 70 -3.62 6.50 1.30
N ALA A 71 -3.16 7.19 0.26
CA ALA A 71 -1.74 7.35 -0.09
C ALA A 71 -0.81 7.62 1.12
N PRO A 72 -1.07 8.58 2.02
CA PRO A 72 -0.22 8.82 3.18
C PRO A 72 -0.17 7.65 4.18
N GLU A 73 -1.25 6.86 4.29
CA GLU A 73 -1.32 5.72 5.21
C GLU A 73 -0.41 4.56 4.76
N ILE A 74 -0.18 4.44 3.44
CA ILE A 74 0.69 3.40 2.86
C ILE A 74 2.11 3.88 2.53
N GLY A 75 2.45 5.11 2.91
CA GLY A 75 3.80 5.68 2.71
C GLY A 75 4.01 6.45 1.41
N ASN A 76 2.98 6.64 0.59
CA ASN A 76 3.01 7.51 -0.59
C ASN A 76 2.73 8.96 -0.16
N ILE A 77 3.73 9.62 0.41
CA ILE A 77 3.57 10.92 1.07
C ILE A 77 3.83 12.11 0.14
N THR A 78 4.36 11.89 -1.06
CA THR A 78 4.60 12.96 -2.04
C THR A 78 3.64 12.88 -3.22
N ALA A 79 3.40 14.04 -3.85
CA ALA A 79 2.65 14.08 -5.09
C ALA A 79 3.35 13.33 -6.23
N ASP A 80 4.69 13.28 -6.21
CA ASP A 80 5.46 12.60 -7.25
C ASP A 80 5.29 11.08 -7.17
N ASP A 81 5.34 10.49 -5.98
CA ASP A 81 5.11 9.05 -5.77
C ASP A 81 3.71 8.64 -6.27
N PHE A 82 2.69 9.42 -5.86
CA PHE A 82 1.32 9.19 -6.30
C PHE A 82 1.19 9.28 -7.82
N ASN A 83 1.74 10.33 -8.43
CA ASN A 83 1.62 10.59 -9.85
C ASN A 83 2.41 9.57 -10.69
N GLU A 84 3.55 9.09 -10.21
CA GLU A 84 4.31 8.03 -10.87
C GLU A 84 3.50 6.73 -10.93
N SER A 85 2.98 6.30 -9.78
CA SER A 85 2.11 5.13 -9.67
C SER A 85 0.86 5.25 -10.56
N TYR A 86 0.19 6.40 -10.52
CA TYR A 86 -1.00 6.66 -11.33
C TYR A 86 -0.70 6.66 -12.85
N ARG A 87 0.40 7.28 -13.29
CA ARG A 87 0.82 7.26 -14.71
C ARG A 87 1.13 5.85 -15.21
N ALA A 88 1.72 5.00 -14.36
CA ALA A 88 1.97 3.60 -14.72
C ALA A 88 0.66 2.86 -15.00
N LEU A 89 -0.38 3.08 -14.19
CA LEU A 89 -1.71 2.51 -14.40
C LEU A 89 -2.38 3.03 -15.68
N GLU A 90 -2.30 4.33 -15.95
CA GLU A 90 -2.79 4.89 -17.22
C GLU A 90 -2.08 4.26 -18.43
N GLY A 91 -0.79 3.99 -18.32
CA GLY A 91 -0.01 3.26 -19.33
C GLY A 91 -0.56 1.84 -19.59
N ILE A 92 -0.78 1.07 -18.51
CA ILE A 92 -1.34 -0.29 -18.58
C ILE A 92 -2.73 -0.26 -19.23
N ILE A 93 -3.62 0.60 -18.71
CA ILE A 93 -5.01 0.71 -19.16
C ILE A 93 -5.08 1.18 -20.62
N LYS A 94 -4.15 2.02 -21.08
CA LYS A 94 -4.09 2.43 -22.48
C LYS A 94 -3.85 1.24 -23.41
N THR A 95 -3.03 0.27 -22.99
CA THR A 95 -2.67 -0.91 -23.78
C THR A 95 -3.64 -2.08 -23.68
N ALA A 96 -4.48 -2.14 -22.64
CA ALA A 96 -5.44 -3.22 -22.45
C ALA A 96 -6.59 -3.19 -23.48
N ASP A 97 -6.98 -4.38 -23.95
CA ASP A 97 -8.12 -4.55 -24.87
C ASP A 97 -9.45 -4.25 -24.15
N GLN A 98 -10.42 -3.72 -24.89
CA GLN A 98 -11.74 -3.37 -24.35
C GLN A 98 -12.48 -4.57 -23.78
N ASN A 99 -12.33 -5.75 -24.39
CA ASN A 99 -12.96 -6.98 -23.90
C ASN A 99 -12.38 -7.42 -22.55
N GLU A 100 -11.06 -7.34 -22.38
CA GLU A 100 -10.38 -7.67 -21.12
C GLU A 100 -10.79 -6.70 -20.02
N MET A 101 -11.03 -5.43 -20.36
CA MET A 101 -11.43 -4.40 -19.40
C MET A 101 -12.92 -4.40 -19.05
N GLN A 102 -13.77 -5.18 -19.73
CA GLN A 102 -15.22 -5.14 -19.50
C GLN A 102 -15.60 -5.59 -18.08
N GLN A 103 -15.00 -6.67 -17.59
CA GLN A 103 -15.24 -7.16 -16.23
C GLN A 103 -14.82 -6.14 -15.17
N PHE A 104 -13.70 -5.46 -15.40
CA PHE A 104 -13.22 -4.41 -14.51
C PHE A 104 -14.06 -3.14 -14.58
N THR A 105 -14.64 -2.84 -15.74
CA THR A 105 -15.53 -1.69 -15.95
C THR A 105 -16.80 -1.81 -15.11
N GLU A 106 -17.43 -2.98 -15.07
CA GLU A 106 -18.62 -3.21 -14.25
C GLU A 106 -18.31 -3.06 -12.76
N LEU A 107 -17.17 -3.58 -12.30
CA LEU A 107 -16.71 -3.41 -10.91
C LEU A 107 -16.52 -1.93 -10.56
N CYS A 108 -15.80 -1.17 -11.40
CA CYS A 108 -15.51 0.24 -11.13
C CYS A 108 -16.75 1.12 -11.20
N THR A 109 -17.64 0.90 -12.16
CA THR A 109 -18.87 1.69 -12.33
C THR A 109 -19.91 1.42 -11.24
N LYS A 110 -19.87 0.24 -10.59
CA LYS A 110 -20.75 -0.10 -9.47
C LYS A 110 -20.23 0.41 -8.12
N ARG A 111 -18.91 0.48 -7.95
CA ARG A 111 -18.27 0.92 -6.69
C ARG A 111 -18.36 2.43 -6.47
N TRP A 112 -18.22 3.21 -7.54
CA TRP A 112 -18.13 4.68 -7.54
C TRP A 112 -19.37 5.32 -8.15
#